data_AF-A0A0R3MQ24-F1
#
_entry.id   AF-A0A0R3MQ24-F1
#
_cell.length_a   1.000
_cell.length_b   1.000
_cell.length_c   1.000
_cell.angle_alpha   90.00
_cell.angle_beta   90.00
_cell.angle_gamma   90.00
#
_symmetry.space_group_name_H-M   'P 1'
#
loop_
_entity.id
_entity.type
_entity.pdbx_description
1 polymer ?
#
loop_
_entity_poly.entity_id
_entity_poly.type
_entity_poly.pdbx_seq_one_letter_code
_entity_poly.pdbx_strand_id
1 'polypeptide(L)'
;MFRLFASLVIGGIGISTVLDSLVRGHFWIAVLFTALTAIVLIPGWGDLRKLFKAELGLAAADDQAMHAMKLAAEHARDAASYATALVSIRDTLSEGDNNKEALYIASDALAEMQDTATAIRFCFNWMTAIIHNANAHWWIDPATGENLRNARFVVPTKLMLTVSELSEAMEAHRKSLADDKLPQFDGFTVEMVDALFRIFDLAGSQRCGLGDAASAKLAYNATRADHTNAARLGTHGKAY
;
A
#
# COMPACT_ATOMS: atom_id res chain seq x y z
N MET A 1 23.34 -12.04 -24.13
CA MET A 1 22.79 -11.58 -25.42
C MET A 1 23.01 -12.59 -26.55
N PHE A 2 24.23 -12.81 -27.06
CA PHE A 2 24.47 -13.68 -28.22
C PHE A 2 24.00 -15.14 -28.05
N ARG A 3 24.30 -15.79 -26.90
CA ARG A 3 23.88 -17.17 -26.61
C ARG A 3 22.35 -17.33 -26.52
N LEU A 4 21.66 -16.32 -26.00
CA LEU A 4 20.20 -16.31 -25.87
C LEU A 4 19.53 -16.12 -27.23
N PHE A 5 20.02 -15.16 -28.03
CA PHE A 5 19.57 -14.94 -29.40
C PHE A 5 19.77 -16.19 -30.27
N ALA A 6 20.94 -16.83 -30.17
CA ALA A 6 21.22 -18.10 -30.84
C ALA A 6 20.26 -19.21 -30.38
N SER A 7 19.95 -19.30 -29.08
CA SER A 7 19.01 -20.31 -28.55
C SER A 7 17.57 -20.10 -29.02
N LEU A 8 17.12 -18.84 -29.12
CA LEU A 8 15.79 -18.47 -29.63
C LEU A 8 15.64 -18.75 -31.13
N VAL A 9 16.63 -18.32 -31.92
CA VAL A 9 16.62 -18.50 -33.38
C VAL A 9 16.77 -19.98 -33.75
N ILE A 10 17.74 -20.69 -33.17
CA ILE A 10 17.98 -22.12 -33.43
C ILE A 10 16.83 -22.97 -32.87
N GLY A 11 16.28 -22.61 -31.72
CA GLY A 11 15.10 -23.25 -31.14
C GLY A 11 13.86 -23.12 -32.03
N GLY A 12 13.61 -21.93 -32.58
CA GLY A 12 12.51 -21.70 -33.52
C GLY A 12 12.66 -22.49 -34.83
N ILE A 13 13.85 -22.51 -35.42
CA ILE A 13 14.15 -23.30 -36.62
C ILE A 13 14.01 -24.80 -36.33
N GLY A 14 14.48 -25.26 -35.17
CA GLY A 14 14.40 -26.65 -34.73
C GLY A 14 12.96 -27.14 -34.53
N ILE A 15 12.12 -26.37 -33.86
CA ILE A 15 10.69 -26.71 -33.68
C ILE A 15 9.96 -26.74 -35.04
N SER A 16 10.24 -25.77 -35.92
CA SER A 16 9.63 -25.70 -37.25
C SER A 16 10.00 -26.92 -38.11
N THR A 17 11.26 -27.32 -38.11
CA THR A 17 11.74 -28.50 -38.86
C THR A 17 11.24 -29.82 -38.30
N VAL A 18 11.08 -29.94 -36.98
CA VAL A 18 10.41 -31.10 -36.35
C VAL A 18 8.96 -31.23 -36.83
N LEU A 19 8.21 -30.13 -36.83
CA LEU A 19 6.81 -30.11 -37.25
C LEU A 19 6.64 -30.45 -38.74
N ASP A 20 7.45 -29.86 -39.63
CA ASP A 20 7.42 -30.18 -41.07
C ASP A 20 7.81 -31.64 -41.35
N SER A 21 8.79 -32.18 -40.61
CA SER A 21 9.21 -33.58 -40.74
C SER A 21 8.11 -34.57 -40.29
N LEU A 22 7.36 -34.24 -39.24
CA LEU A 22 6.22 -35.05 -38.79
C LEU A 22 5.08 -35.04 -39.80
N VAL A 23 4.75 -33.86 -40.35
CA VAL A 23 3.69 -33.70 -41.36
C VAL A 23 4.00 -34.50 -42.64
N ARG A 24 5.27 -34.61 -43.02
CA ARG A 24 5.71 -35.37 -44.20
C ARG A 24 5.98 -36.86 -43.94
N GLY A 25 5.73 -37.35 -42.72
CA GLY A 25 5.92 -38.76 -42.35
C GLY A 25 7.37 -39.19 -42.14
N HIS A 26 8.31 -38.25 -42.02
CA HIS A 26 9.73 -38.51 -41.78
C HIS A 26 10.03 -38.63 -40.27
N PHE A 27 9.53 -39.70 -39.66
CA PHE A 27 9.57 -39.90 -38.21
C PHE A 27 10.98 -39.80 -37.60
N TRP A 28 11.98 -40.48 -38.19
CA TRP A 28 13.34 -40.49 -37.66
C TRP A 28 14.04 -39.14 -37.75
N ILE A 29 13.70 -38.34 -38.76
CA ILE A 29 14.21 -36.96 -38.91
C ILE A 29 13.62 -36.08 -37.81
N ALA A 30 12.30 -36.20 -37.56
CA ALA A 30 11.65 -35.48 -36.47
C ALA A 30 12.25 -35.81 -35.09
N VAL A 31 12.54 -37.10 -34.82
CA VAL A 31 13.18 -37.53 -33.57
C VAL A 31 14.58 -36.92 -33.41
N LEU A 32 15.40 -36.97 -34.46
CA LEU A 32 16.76 -36.40 -34.44
C LEU A 32 16.73 -34.88 -34.17
N PHE A 33 15.90 -34.14 -34.90
CA PHE A 33 15.81 -32.69 -34.73
C PHE A 33 15.15 -32.29 -33.40
N THR A 34 14.27 -33.12 -32.84
CA THR A 34 13.72 -32.91 -31.49
C THR A 34 14.82 -33.02 -30.44
N ALA A 35 15.65 -34.06 -30.52
CA ALA A 35 16.77 -34.25 -29.61
C ALA A 35 17.80 -33.10 -29.71
N LEU A 36 18.16 -32.69 -30.93
CA LEU A 36 19.08 -31.57 -31.16
C LEU A 36 18.52 -30.23 -30.66
N THR A 37 17.23 -29.99 -30.89
CA THR A 37 16.55 -28.77 -30.42
C THR A 37 16.49 -28.74 -28.90
N ALA A 38 16.21 -29.88 -28.25
CA ALA A 38 16.24 -29.99 -26.79
C ALA A 38 17.63 -29.73 -26.21
N ILE A 39 18.70 -30.26 -26.83
CA ILE A 39 20.09 -30.02 -26.40
C ILE A 39 20.47 -28.53 -26.45
N VAL A 40 19.94 -27.77 -27.42
CA VAL A 40 20.19 -26.33 -27.54
C VAL A 40 19.32 -25.51 -26.58
N LEU A 41 18.06 -25.91 -26.38
CA LEU A 41 17.12 -25.18 -25.54
C LEU A 41 17.30 -25.40 -24.03
N ILE A 42 17.72 -26.59 -23.60
CA ILE A 42 17.89 -26.93 -22.18
C ILE A 42 18.90 -25.99 -21.48
N PRO A 43 20.08 -25.69 -22.04
CA PRO A 43 20.99 -24.70 -21.46
C PRO A 43 20.45 -23.25 -21.53
N GLY A 44 19.75 -22.89 -22.61
CA GLY A 44 19.17 -21.54 -22.79
C GLY A 44 17.94 -21.25 -21.93
N TRP A 45 17.26 -22.29 -21.44
CA TRP A 45 16.08 -22.20 -20.59
C TRP A 45 16.35 -21.50 -19.25
N GLY A 46 17.54 -21.71 -18.67
CA GLY A 46 17.95 -21.02 -17.45
C GLY A 46 18.06 -19.50 -17.63
N ASP A 47 18.57 -19.06 -18.79
CA ASP A 47 18.73 -17.64 -19.12
C ASP A 47 17.38 -17.00 -19.51
N LEU A 48 16.51 -17.73 -20.22
CA LEU A 48 15.12 -17.33 -20.46
C LEU A 48 14.34 -17.13 -19.15
N ARG A 49 14.47 -18.07 -18.20
CA ARG A 49 13.85 -17.94 -16.87
C ARG A 49 14.36 -16.71 -16.11
N LYS A 50 15.65 -16.37 -16.22
CA LYS A 50 16.21 -15.16 -15.61
C LYS A 50 15.66 -13.89 -16.25
N LEU A 51 15.49 -13.87 -17.56
CA LEU A 51 14.87 -12.76 -18.30
C LEU A 51 13.40 -12.57 -17.93
N PHE A 52 12.60 -13.64 -17.92
CA PHE A 52 11.21 -13.57 -17.48
C PHE A 52 11.09 -13.11 -16.03
N LYS A 53 11.96 -13.61 -15.12
CA LYS A 53 12.01 -13.11 -13.74
C LYS A 53 12.42 -11.64 -13.65
N ALA A 54 13.36 -11.19 -14.49
CA ALA A 54 13.79 -9.80 -14.54
C ALA A 54 12.70 -8.88 -15.08
N GLU A 55 11.97 -9.30 -16.12
CA GLU A 55 10.83 -8.58 -16.70
C GLU A 55 9.65 -8.52 -15.71
N LEU A 56 9.37 -9.61 -15.00
CA LEU A 56 8.39 -9.61 -13.90
C LEU A 56 8.83 -8.69 -12.75
N GLY A 57 10.13 -8.66 -12.43
CA GLY A 57 10.71 -7.74 -11.45
C GLY A 57 10.64 -6.28 -11.88
N LEU A 58 10.82 -5.99 -13.17
CA LEU A 58 10.65 -4.65 -13.76
C LEU A 58 9.20 -4.19 -13.72
N ALA A 59 8.23 -5.07 -14.03
CA ALA A 59 6.81 -4.74 -13.92
C ALA A 59 6.38 -4.47 -12.47
N ALA A 60 6.88 -5.25 -11.50
CA ALA A 60 6.63 -5.00 -10.09
C ALA A 60 7.29 -3.70 -9.57
N ALA A 61 8.48 -3.38 -10.08
CA ALA A 61 9.17 -2.12 -9.77
C ALA A 61 8.46 -0.92 -10.40
N ASP A 62 7.93 -1.06 -11.62
CA ASP A 62 7.16 -0.02 -12.32
C ASP A 62 5.84 0.27 -11.58
N ASP A 63 5.11 -0.76 -11.17
CA ASP A 63 3.90 -0.60 -10.34
C ASP A 63 4.21 0.10 -8.99
N GLN A 64 5.33 -0.23 -8.35
CA GLN A 64 5.81 0.47 -7.16
C GLN A 64 6.16 1.93 -7.43
N ALA A 65 6.86 2.22 -8.52
CA ALA A 65 7.21 3.57 -8.93
C ALA A 65 5.97 4.40 -9.24
N MET A 66 5.01 3.86 -9.99
CA MET A 66 3.74 4.50 -10.33
C MET A 66 2.90 4.79 -9.08
N HIS A 67 2.82 3.85 -8.14
CA HIS A 67 2.14 4.09 -6.87
C HIS A 67 2.82 5.19 -6.05
N ALA A 68 4.15 5.17 -5.94
CA ALA A 68 4.91 6.20 -5.24
C ALA A 68 4.74 7.57 -5.90
N MET A 69 4.74 7.64 -7.24
CA MET A 69 4.48 8.87 -7.99
C MET A 69 3.07 9.40 -7.75
N LYS A 70 2.05 8.51 -7.72
CA LYS A 70 0.67 8.90 -7.41
C LYS A 70 0.54 9.45 -6.00
N LEU A 71 1.13 8.77 -5.01
CA LEU A 71 1.15 9.22 -3.62
C LEU A 71 1.87 10.56 -3.48
N ALA A 72 3.02 10.72 -4.14
CA ALA A 72 3.77 11.97 -4.17
C ALA A 72 2.99 13.10 -4.85
N ALA A 73 2.25 12.82 -5.93
CA ALA A 73 1.39 13.78 -6.60
C ALA A 73 0.20 14.19 -5.72
N GLU A 74 -0.40 13.25 -4.99
CA GLU A 74 -1.47 13.54 -4.01
C GLU A 74 -0.93 14.43 -2.88
N HIS A 75 0.21 14.08 -2.29
CA HIS A 75 0.86 14.91 -1.27
C HIS A 75 1.29 16.29 -1.81
N ALA A 76 1.80 16.35 -3.03
CA ALA A 76 2.20 17.60 -3.68
C ALA A 76 0.99 18.47 -4.01
N ARG A 77 -0.14 17.89 -4.41
CA ARG A 77 -1.40 18.61 -4.63
C ARG A 77 -1.90 19.19 -3.32
N ASP A 78 -1.95 18.39 -2.26
CA ASP A 78 -2.41 18.85 -0.95
C ASP A 78 -1.46 19.95 -0.41
N ALA A 79 -0.15 19.78 -0.54
CA ALA A 79 0.86 20.78 -0.20
C ALA A 79 0.79 22.05 -1.08
N ALA A 80 0.47 21.90 -2.37
CA ALA A 80 0.30 23.01 -3.30
C ALA A 80 -0.94 23.82 -2.94
N SER A 81 -2.05 23.19 -2.56
CA SER A 81 -3.23 23.91 -2.04
C SER A 81 -2.87 24.77 -0.82
N TYR A 82 -2.08 24.24 0.12
CA TYR A 82 -1.56 25.02 1.26
C TYR A 82 -0.61 26.14 0.83
N ALA A 83 0.33 25.86 -0.06
CA ALA A 83 1.29 26.84 -0.55
C ALA A 83 0.61 27.98 -1.32
N THR A 84 -0.38 27.67 -2.17
CA THR A 84 -1.18 28.66 -2.89
C THR A 84 -1.98 29.53 -1.93
N ALA A 85 -2.63 28.94 -0.93
CA ALA A 85 -3.33 29.72 0.11
C ALA A 85 -2.38 30.67 0.85
N LEU A 86 -1.19 30.19 1.25
CA LEU A 86 -0.17 31.02 1.91
C LEU A 86 0.39 32.13 1.02
N VAL A 87 0.59 31.85 -0.27
CA VAL A 87 1.05 32.83 -1.26
C VAL A 87 -0.01 33.90 -1.50
N SER A 88 -1.28 33.51 -1.68
CA SER A 88 -2.39 34.46 -1.82
C SER A 88 -2.52 35.36 -0.57
N ILE A 89 -2.41 34.79 0.64
CA ILE A 89 -2.40 35.58 1.88
C ILE A 89 -1.22 36.56 1.90
N ARG A 90 0.00 36.10 1.57
CA ARG A 90 1.20 36.94 1.52
C ARG A 90 1.02 38.09 0.54
N ASP A 91 0.54 37.82 -0.67
CA ASP A 91 0.44 38.81 -1.73
C ASP A 91 -0.63 39.86 -1.38
N THR A 92 -1.80 39.44 -0.85
CA THR A 92 -2.83 40.35 -0.32
C THR A 92 -2.34 41.22 0.83
N LEU A 93 -1.48 40.69 1.72
CA LEU A 93 -0.87 41.48 2.80
C LEU A 93 0.22 42.44 2.29
N SER A 94 0.91 42.09 1.20
CA SER A 94 2.03 42.85 0.64
C SER A 94 1.57 44.05 -0.20
N GLU A 95 0.38 43.97 -0.78
CA GLU A 95 -0.21 45.02 -1.63
C GLU A 95 -0.87 46.18 -0.85
N GLY A 96 -0.89 46.11 0.48
CA GLY A 96 -0.95 47.29 1.33
C GLY A 96 -2.31 47.72 1.87
N ASP A 97 -3.44 47.13 1.49
CA ASP A 97 -4.68 47.30 2.28
C ASP A 97 -5.79 46.31 1.89
N ASN A 98 -5.84 45.14 2.57
CA ASN A 98 -7.09 44.60 3.11
C ASN A 98 -6.79 43.40 4.03
N ASN A 99 -6.39 43.66 5.28
CA ASN A 99 -6.20 42.60 6.29
C ASN A 99 -7.45 41.71 6.42
N LYS A 100 -8.64 42.26 6.16
CA LYS A 100 -9.91 41.49 6.11
C LYS A 100 -9.98 40.49 4.97
N GLU A 101 -9.43 40.80 3.81
CA GLU A 101 -9.45 39.94 2.62
C GLU A 101 -8.40 38.84 2.75
N ALA A 102 -7.21 39.16 3.26
CA ALA A 102 -6.23 38.16 3.67
C ALA A 102 -6.79 37.23 4.76
N LEU A 103 -7.52 37.77 5.75
CA LEU A 103 -8.24 36.98 6.75
C LEU A 103 -9.36 36.13 6.14
N TYR A 104 -10.07 36.63 5.12
CA TYR A 104 -11.11 35.88 4.42
C TYR A 104 -10.51 34.70 3.65
N ILE A 105 -9.43 34.93 2.88
CA ILE A 105 -8.70 33.87 2.16
C ILE A 105 -8.15 32.83 3.13
N ALA A 106 -7.56 33.28 4.25
CA ALA A 106 -7.11 32.37 5.30
C ALA A 106 -8.27 31.58 5.93
N SER A 107 -9.40 32.24 6.18
CA SER A 107 -10.59 31.62 6.76
C SER A 107 -11.24 30.62 5.81
N ASP A 108 -11.23 30.87 4.51
CA ASP A 108 -11.78 29.99 3.47
C ASP A 108 -10.90 28.74 3.28
N ALA A 109 -9.57 28.93 3.22
CA ALA A 109 -8.61 27.82 3.22
C ALA A 109 -8.70 26.97 4.51
N LEU A 110 -8.90 27.63 5.66
CA LEU A 110 -9.18 26.96 6.93
C LEU A 110 -10.55 26.29 6.95
N ALA A 111 -11.56 26.85 6.27
CA ALA A 111 -12.91 26.26 6.18
C ALA A 111 -12.91 24.98 5.33
N GLU A 112 -12.09 24.92 4.28
CA GLU A 112 -11.84 23.68 3.54
C GLU A 112 -11.17 22.60 4.42
N MET A 113 -10.31 23.00 5.36
CA MET A 113 -9.79 22.11 6.42
C MET A 113 -10.81 21.82 7.53
N GLN A 114 -11.87 22.63 7.70
CA GLN A 114 -12.96 22.37 8.65
C GLN A 114 -13.94 21.32 8.14
N ASP A 115 -13.94 21.00 6.84
CA ASP A 115 -14.64 19.80 6.35
C ASP A 115 -14.02 18.57 7.01
N THR A 116 -14.74 18.03 8.01
CA THR A 116 -14.24 16.93 8.84
C THR A 116 -13.93 15.69 8.00
N ALA A 117 -14.64 15.49 6.88
CA ALA A 117 -14.39 14.39 5.97
C ALA A 117 -13.04 14.54 5.24
N THR A 118 -12.70 15.74 4.79
CA THR A 118 -11.40 16.05 4.18
C THR A 118 -10.26 16.00 5.18
N ALA A 119 -10.45 16.54 6.39
CA ALA A 119 -9.46 16.45 7.46
C ALA A 119 -9.13 15.00 7.84
N ILE A 120 -10.15 14.14 8.02
CA ILE A 120 -9.95 12.72 8.32
C ILE A 120 -9.20 12.02 7.19
N ARG A 121 -9.59 12.25 5.93
CA ARG A 121 -8.90 11.66 4.77
C ARG A 121 -7.41 11.97 4.80
N PHE A 122 -7.08 13.25 4.97
CA PHE A 122 -5.70 13.73 5.03
C PHE A 122 -4.92 13.09 6.17
N CYS A 123 -5.43 13.15 7.40
CA CYS A 123 -4.76 12.59 8.58
C CYS A 123 -4.50 11.09 8.43
N PHE A 124 -5.48 10.32 7.96
CA PHE A 124 -5.35 8.88 7.82
C PHE A 124 -4.33 8.50 6.74
N ASN A 125 -4.34 9.19 5.59
CA ASN A 125 -3.34 8.96 4.53
C ASN A 125 -1.93 9.31 5.02
N TRP A 126 -1.79 10.44 5.72
CA TRP A 126 -0.51 10.88 6.29
C TRP A 126 0.03 9.89 7.33
N MET A 127 -0.80 9.47 8.27
CA MET A 127 -0.42 8.49 9.30
C MET A 127 -0.05 7.14 8.67
N THR A 128 -0.83 6.67 7.70
CA THR A 128 -0.52 5.45 6.93
C THR A 128 0.87 5.52 6.31
N ALA A 129 1.19 6.63 5.63
CA ALA A 129 2.47 6.80 4.97
C ALA A 129 3.65 6.84 5.96
N ILE A 130 3.58 7.68 6.98
CA ILE A 130 4.69 7.83 7.95
C ILE A 130 4.95 6.52 8.70
N ILE A 131 3.89 5.89 9.21
CA ILE A 131 4.01 4.69 10.04
C ILE A 131 4.52 3.53 9.20
N HIS A 132 3.98 3.32 8.00
CA HIS A 132 4.46 2.25 7.12
C HIS A 132 5.93 2.46 6.71
N ASN A 133 6.32 3.70 6.41
CA ASN A 133 7.71 4.01 6.07
C ASN A 133 8.66 3.76 7.23
N ALA A 134 8.29 4.13 8.47
CA ALA A 134 9.08 3.82 9.66
C ALA A 134 9.21 2.30 9.89
N ASN A 135 8.16 1.55 9.56
CA ASN A 135 8.09 0.10 9.73
C ASN A 135 8.54 -0.72 8.51
N ALA A 136 9.08 -0.08 7.47
CA ALA A 136 9.41 -0.74 6.20
C ALA A 136 10.33 -1.97 6.36
N HIS A 137 11.24 -1.93 7.35
CA HIS A 137 12.16 -3.02 7.65
C HIS A 137 11.45 -4.31 8.13
N TRP A 138 10.26 -4.20 8.75
CA TRP A 138 9.45 -5.36 9.18
C TRP A 138 8.77 -6.10 8.01
N TRP A 139 8.94 -5.60 6.78
CA TRP A 139 8.41 -6.19 5.55
C TRP A 139 9.51 -6.81 4.70
N ILE A 140 10.74 -6.86 5.21
CA ILE A 140 11.87 -7.53 4.58
C ILE A 140 12.30 -8.67 5.48
N ASP A 141 12.42 -9.86 4.91
CA ASP A 141 12.96 -11.01 5.62
C ASP A 141 14.44 -10.75 5.98
N PRO A 142 14.83 -10.76 7.25
CA PRO A 142 16.17 -10.37 7.66
C PRO A 142 17.25 -11.38 7.26
N ALA A 143 16.89 -12.63 6.99
CA ALA A 143 17.85 -13.68 6.61
C ALA A 143 18.09 -13.71 5.09
N THR A 144 17.06 -13.42 4.30
CA THR A 144 17.07 -13.57 2.84
C THR A 144 17.01 -12.26 2.08
N GLY A 145 16.57 -11.18 2.72
CA GLY A 145 16.30 -9.89 2.08
C GLY A 145 15.01 -9.89 1.23
N GLU A 146 14.21 -10.95 1.28
CA GLU A 146 12.99 -11.06 0.49
C GLU A 146 11.90 -10.11 0.99
N ASN A 147 11.13 -9.53 0.07
CA ASN A 147 9.98 -8.70 0.41
C ASN A 147 8.79 -9.57 0.81
N LEU A 148 8.33 -9.40 2.04
CA LEU A 148 7.27 -10.19 2.67
C LEU A 148 5.85 -9.71 2.34
N ARG A 149 5.68 -8.57 1.66
CA ARG A 149 4.36 -7.94 1.39
C ARG A 149 3.33 -8.89 0.78
N ASN A 150 3.80 -9.81 -0.07
CA ASN A 150 2.97 -10.78 -0.80
C ASN A 150 3.09 -12.21 -0.25
N ALA A 151 3.77 -12.40 0.89
CA ALA A 151 3.88 -13.71 1.50
C ALA A 151 2.48 -14.19 1.92
N ARG A 152 2.18 -15.47 1.65
CA ARG A 152 0.83 -16.07 1.76
C ARG A 152 0.08 -15.73 3.05
N PHE A 153 0.78 -15.66 4.18
CA PHE A 153 0.17 -15.47 5.50
C PHE A 153 0.51 -14.12 6.15
N VAL A 154 1.16 -13.19 5.44
CA VAL A 154 1.60 -11.94 6.06
C VAL A 154 0.42 -11.09 6.56
N VAL A 155 -0.66 -11.01 5.77
CA VAL A 155 -1.85 -10.23 6.11
C VAL A 155 -2.56 -10.80 7.37
N PRO A 156 -2.95 -12.09 7.42
CA PRO A 156 -3.58 -12.64 8.63
C PRO A 156 -2.65 -12.56 9.85
N THR A 157 -1.33 -12.75 9.70
CA THR A 157 -0.38 -12.58 10.80
C THR A 157 -0.39 -11.15 11.34
N LYS A 158 -0.32 -10.14 10.47
CA LYS A 158 -0.32 -8.71 10.87
C LYS A 158 -1.66 -8.30 11.50
N LEU A 159 -2.78 -8.85 11.03
CA LEU A 159 -4.08 -8.67 11.67
C LEU A 159 -4.09 -9.26 13.09
N MET A 160 -3.50 -10.44 13.30
CA MET A 160 -3.46 -11.04 14.63
C MET A 160 -2.51 -10.36 15.59
N LEU A 161 -1.42 -9.78 15.10
CA LEU A 161 -0.59 -8.85 15.86
C LEU A 161 -1.33 -7.58 16.26
N THR A 162 -2.31 -7.13 15.47
CA THR A 162 -3.16 -5.99 15.88
C THR A 162 -4.10 -6.39 17.01
N VAL A 163 -4.67 -7.60 16.95
CA VAL A 163 -5.56 -8.13 17.99
C VAL A 163 -4.83 -8.39 19.30
N SER A 164 -3.54 -8.77 19.26
CA SER A 164 -2.74 -8.88 20.49
C SER A 164 -2.62 -7.54 21.19
N GLU A 165 -2.33 -6.44 20.49
CA GLU A 165 -2.21 -5.11 21.15
C GLU A 165 -3.53 -4.68 21.78
N LEU A 166 -4.68 -4.99 21.15
CA LEU A 166 -5.98 -4.73 21.75
C LEU A 166 -6.23 -5.58 23.01
N SER A 167 -5.68 -6.79 23.06
CA SER A 167 -5.75 -7.66 24.24
C SER A 167 -4.84 -7.14 25.36
N GLU A 168 -3.66 -6.63 25.02
CA GLU A 168 -2.72 -5.98 25.94
C GLU A 168 -3.32 -4.69 26.50
N ALA A 169 -3.96 -3.86 25.67
CA ALA A 169 -4.71 -2.69 26.11
C ALA A 169 -5.80 -3.05 27.15
N MET A 170 -6.60 -4.08 26.86
CA MET A 170 -7.63 -4.56 27.80
C MET A 170 -7.02 -4.99 29.14
N GLU A 171 -5.90 -5.72 29.10
CA GLU A 171 -5.20 -6.18 30.29
C GLU A 171 -4.57 -5.01 31.09
N ALA A 172 -3.98 -4.03 30.40
CA ALA A 172 -3.44 -2.82 31.01
C ALA A 172 -4.52 -2.00 31.69
N HIS A 173 -5.69 -1.83 31.04
CA HIS A 173 -6.86 -1.19 31.63
C HIS A 173 -7.37 -1.95 32.86
N ARG A 174 -7.41 -3.28 32.82
CA ARG A 174 -7.84 -4.13 33.96
C ARG A 174 -6.90 -3.98 35.17
N LYS A 175 -5.61 -3.80 34.93
CA LYS A 175 -4.59 -3.68 35.98
C LYS A 175 -4.33 -2.24 36.42
N SER A 176 -4.79 -1.24 35.66
CA SER A 176 -4.52 0.19 35.88
C SER A 176 -3.03 0.51 36.03
N LEU A 177 -2.18 -0.11 35.21
CA LEU A 177 -0.72 0.07 35.26
C LEU A 177 -0.25 1.13 34.26
N ALA A 178 0.88 1.77 34.58
CA ALA A 178 1.67 2.52 33.62
C ALA A 178 2.28 1.57 32.58
N ASP A 179 2.64 2.10 31.41
CA ASP A 179 3.37 1.33 30.40
C ASP A 179 4.79 0.99 30.88
N ASP A 180 5.29 -0.20 30.52
CA ASP A 180 6.62 -0.66 30.93
C ASP A 180 7.76 0.13 30.28
N LYS A 181 7.56 0.61 29.04
CA LYS A 181 8.58 1.29 28.22
C LYS A 181 8.44 2.81 28.27
N LEU A 182 7.22 3.30 28.48
CA LEU A 182 6.85 4.71 28.57
C LEU A 182 6.09 4.99 29.88
N PRO A 183 6.75 4.90 31.05
CA PRO A 183 6.06 4.94 32.35
C PRO A 183 5.35 6.26 32.68
N GLN A 184 5.59 7.31 31.89
CA GLN A 184 4.87 8.58 31.97
C GLN A 184 3.44 8.53 31.40
N PHE A 185 3.09 7.47 30.68
CA PHE A 185 1.75 7.23 30.14
C PHE A 185 1.13 5.97 30.76
N ASP A 186 -0.20 5.89 30.78
CA ASP A 186 -0.88 4.67 31.17
C ASP A 186 -0.73 3.59 30.07
N GLY A 187 -0.61 2.33 30.48
CA GLY A 187 -0.40 1.22 29.56
C GLY A 187 -1.56 1.06 28.56
N PHE A 188 -2.79 1.34 28.97
CA PHE A 188 -3.95 1.26 28.08
C PHE A 188 -3.82 2.21 26.89
N THR A 189 -3.46 3.47 27.13
CA THR A 189 -3.25 4.47 26.06
C THR A 189 -2.11 4.05 25.13
N VAL A 190 -0.99 3.56 25.66
CA VAL A 190 0.16 3.15 24.83
C VAL A 190 -0.21 1.98 23.93
N GLU A 191 -0.89 0.96 24.47
CA GLU A 191 -1.28 -0.21 23.68
C GLU A 191 -2.37 0.11 22.63
N MET A 192 -3.25 1.08 22.89
CA MET A 192 -4.16 1.60 21.87
C MET A 192 -3.41 2.27 20.70
N VAL A 193 -2.32 2.99 20.99
CA VAL A 193 -1.47 3.58 19.95
C VAL A 193 -0.77 2.49 19.16
N ASP A 194 -0.26 1.45 19.81
CA ASP A 194 0.38 0.31 19.13
C ASP A 194 -0.61 -0.39 18.19
N ALA A 195 -1.86 -0.62 18.62
CA ALA A 195 -2.91 -1.15 17.74
C ALA A 195 -3.15 -0.26 16.51
N LEU A 196 -3.23 1.06 16.68
CA LEU A 196 -3.37 2.00 15.55
C LEU A 196 -2.15 1.93 14.61
N PHE A 197 -0.93 1.87 15.14
CA PHE A 197 0.28 1.76 14.33
C PHE A 197 0.32 0.47 13.51
N ARG A 198 -0.14 -0.66 14.06
CA ARG A 198 -0.26 -1.91 13.31
C ARG A 198 -1.28 -1.81 12.18
N ILE A 199 -2.41 -1.14 12.40
CA ILE A 199 -3.44 -0.90 11.37
C ILE A 199 -2.88 -0.04 10.23
N PHE A 200 -2.25 1.07 10.57
CA PHE A 200 -1.68 2.00 9.58
C PHE A 200 -0.52 1.36 8.79
N ASP A 201 0.37 0.60 9.44
CA ASP A 201 1.44 -0.14 8.76
C ASP A 201 0.89 -1.17 7.78
N LEU A 202 -0.08 -1.99 8.21
CA LEU A 202 -0.71 -2.99 7.34
C LEU A 202 -1.44 -2.32 6.16
N ALA A 203 -2.16 -1.23 6.41
CA ALA A 203 -2.84 -0.47 5.36
C ALA A 203 -1.87 0.09 4.31
N GLY A 204 -0.73 0.64 4.74
CA GLY A 204 0.31 1.13 3.84
C GLY A 204 0.97 0.00 3.03
N SER A 205 1.19 -1.15 3.68
CA SER A 205 1.73 -2.34 3.01
C SER A 205 0.76 -2.94 1.98
N GLN A 206 -0.53 -2.89 2.23
CA GLN A 206 -1.54 -3.40 1.29
C GLN A 206 -2.07 -2.32 0.35
N ARG A 207 -1.55 -1.09 0.43
CA ARG A 207 -1.99 0.07 -0.35
C ARG A 207 -3.50 0.31 -0.26
N CYS A 208 -4.05 0.10 0.93
CA CYS A 208 -5.46 0.33 1.20
C CYS A 208 -5.76 1.84 1.14
N GLY A 209 -6.85 2.22 0.47
CA GLY A 209 -7.37 3.59 0.47
C GLY A 209 -8.03 3.96 1.80
N LEU A 210 -7.27 3.91 2.90
CA LEU A 210 -7.80 3.99 4.25
C LEU A 210 -8.38 5.38 4.55
N GLY A 211 -7.77 6.46 4.08
CA GLY A 211 -8.30 7.81 4.26
C GLY A 211 -9.60 8.05 3.51
N ASP A 212 -9.72 7.56 2.27
CA ASP A 212 -10.96 7.64 1.49
C ASP A 212 -12.08 6.86 2.17
N ALA A 213 -11.78 5.63 2.63
CA ALA A 213 -12.72 4.79 3.35
C ALA A 213 -13.17 5.44 4.67
N ALA A 214 -12.24 6.05 5.42
CA ALA A 214 -12.54 6.72 6.68
C ALA A 214 -13.44 7.95 6.47
N SER A 215 -13.12 8.77 5.46
CA SER A 215 -13.90 9.94 5.05
C SER A 215 -15.35 9.57 4.68
N ALA A 216 -15.51 8.57 3.79
CA ALA A 216 -16.82 8.08 3.37
C ALA A 216 -17.58 7.44 4.55
N LYS A 217 -16.89 6.70 5.41
CA LYS A 217 -17.51 6.04 6.57
C LYS A 217 -17.98 7.05 7.61
N LEU A 218 -17.25 8.14 7.82
CA LEU A 218 -17.66 9.23 8.70
C LEU A 218 -18.97 9.85 8.21
N ALA A 219 -19.03 10.24 6.93
CA ALA A 219 -20.23 10.83 6.32
C ALA A 219 -21.44 9.90 6.41
N TYR A 220 -21.24 8.61 6.16
CA TYR A 220 -22.28 7.59 6.33
C TYR A 220 -22.74 7.46 7.80
N ASN A 221 -21.80 7.39 8.75
CA ASN A 221 -22.12 7.22 10.16
C ASN A 221 -22.92 8.41 10.74
N ALA A 222 -22.73 9.62 10.21
CA ALA A 222 -23.48 10.82 10.60
C ALA A 222 -24.98 10.74 10.27
N THR A 223 -25.37 9.95 9.26
CA THR A 223 -26.75 9.80 8.78
C THR A 223 -27.35 8.42 9.06
N ARG A 224 -26.63 7.60 9.84
CA ARG A 224 -26.94 6.18 10.04
C ARG A 224 -28.15 5.98 10.98
N ALA A 225 -29.20 5.33 10.48
CA ALA A 225 -30.48 5.20 11.17
C ALA A 225 -30.45 4.44 12.52
N ASP A 226 -29.61 3.41 12.66
CA ASP A 226 -29.46 2.60 13.87
C ASP A 226 -28.55 3.22 14.94
N HIS A 227 -27.94 4.39 14.66
CA HIS A 227 -27.17 5.16 15.64
C HIS A 227 -27.99 6.27 16.30
N THR A 228 -29.29 6.38 15.97
CA THR A 228 -30.21 7.29 16.64
C THR A 228 -30.43 6.87 18.10
N ASN A 229 -30.68 7.84 18.99
CA ASN A 229 -31.02 7.55 20.39
C ASN A 229 -32.25 6.64 20.48
N ALA A 230 -33.23 6.81 19.59
CA ALA A 230 -34.41 5.96 19.50
C ALA A 230 -34.05 4.50 19.16
N ALA A 231 -33.13 4.26 18.22
CA ALA A 231 -32.68 2.90 17.89
C ALA A 231 -31.83 2.27 18.99
N ARG A 232 -31.03 3.08 19.70
CA ARG A 232 -30.23 2.63 20.87
C ARG A 232 -31.07 2.29 22.10
N LEU A 233 -32.17 2.99 22.32
CA LEU A 233 -33.11 2.73 23.41
C LEU A 233 -34.19 1.71 23.06
N GLY A 234 -34.25 1.27 21.79
CA GLY A 234 -35.17 0.24 21.33
C GLY A 234 -34.85 -1.14 21.91
N THR A 235 -35.79 -2.07 21.77
CA THR A 235 -35.77 -3.41 22.39
C THR A 235 -34.56 -4.29 21.99
N HIS A 236 -33.81 -3.89 20.95
CA HIS A 236 -32.57 -4.53 20.48
C HIS A 236 -31.42 -3.53 20.26
N GLY A 237 -31.45 -2.38 20.93
CA GLY A 237 -30.35 -1.43 20.90
C GLY A 237 -29.05 -2.06 21.45
N LYS A 238 -27.90 -1.66 20.90
CA LYS A 238 -26.59 -2.15 21.36
C LYS A 238 -26.38 -1.75 22.83
N ALA A 239 -26.35 -2.74 23.72
CA ALA A 239 -26.23 -2.56 25.17
C ALA A 239 -24.77 -2.53 25.68
N TYR A 240 -23.81 -2.70 24.78
CA TYR A 240 -22.37 -2.61 25.01
C TYR A 240 -21.72 -1.89 23.84
#